data_AF-A0A4Q5WAB3-F1
#
_entry.id   AF-A0A4Q5WAB3-F1
#
_cell.length_a   1.000
_cell.length_b   1.000
_cell.length_c   1.000
_cell.angle_alpha   90.00
_cell.angle_beta   90.00
_cell.angle_gamma   90.00
#
_symmetry.space_group_name_H-M   'P 1'
#
loop_
_entity.id
_entity.type
_entity.pdbx_description
1 polymer ?
#
loop_
_entity_poly.entity_id
_entity_poly.type
_entity_poly.pdbx_seq_one_letter_code
_entity_poly.pdbx_strand_id
1 'polypeptide(L)' 'VQYSARNDAAPMGAESRVRLKEINTALYGLPAIFKQACLLYLQGYKYQEIADALGEPLGTIKSRIHFARKMLQKQLDR' A
#
# COMPACT_ATOMS: atom_id res chain seq x y z
N VAL A 1 14.98 -12.35 32.71
CA VAL A 1 14.70 -12.08 31.28
C VAL A 1 13.76 -13.17 30.78
N GLN A 2 12.48 -12.87 30.55
CA GLN A 2 11.64 -13.61 29.59
C GLN A 2 10.32 -12.86 29.36
N TYR A 3 10.10 -12.54 28.09
CA TYR A 3 8.99 -11.78 27.52
C TYR A 3 7.64 -12.37 27.95
N SER A 4 6.90 -11.64 28.79
CA SER A 4 5.50 -11.95 29.06
C SER A 4 4.60 -11.29 28.01
N ALA A 5 3.89 -12.18 27.32
CA ALA A 5 2.49 -12.06 26.96
C ALA A 5 2.05 -10.91 26.04
N ARG A 6 1.70 -11.36 24.82
CA ARG A 6 0.38 -11.11 24.22
C ARG A 6 0.12 -9.68 23.77
N ASN A 7 0.56 -9.45 22.54
CA ASN A 7 -0.05 -8.58 21.54
C ASN A 7 -1.54 -8.34 21.84
N ASP A 8 -1.87 -7.14 22.30
CA ASP A 8 -3.22 -6.60 22.37
C ASP A 8 -3.83 -6.58 20.96
N ALA A 9 -4.37 -7.71 20.54
CA ALA A 9 -5.34 -7.75 19.47
C ALA A 9 -6.64 -7.14 20.01
N ALA A 10 -6.64 -5.82 20.14
CA ALA A 10 -7.86 -5.04 20.30
C ALA A 10 -8.86 -5.58 19.28
N PRO A 11 -10.14 -5.80 19.64
CA PRO A 11 -11.13 -6.23 18.68
C PRO A 11 -11.25 -5.10 17.65
N MET A 12 -10.54 -5.24 16.51
CA MET A 12 -10.71 -4.37 15.36
C MET A 12 -12.22 -4.35 15.12
N GLY A 13 -12.86 -3.21 15.40
CA GLY A 13 -14.30 -3.06 15.26
C GLY A 13 -14.74 -3.54 13.89
N ALA A 14 -15.99 -4.02 13.77
CA ALA A 14 -16.50 -4.53 12.50
C ALA A 14 -16.23 -3.55 11.34
N GLU A 15 -16.33 -2.24 11.59
CA GLU A 15 -15.99 -1.15 10.67
C GLU A 15 -14.51 -1.15 10.24
N SER A 16 -13.58 -1.39 11.17
CA SER A 16 -12.15 -1.49 10.86
C SER A 16 -11.84 -2.71 10.01
N ARG A 17 -12.51 -3.85 10.25
CA ARG A 17 -12.36 -5.06 9.43
C ARG A 17 -12.93 -4.85 8.02
N VAL A 18 -14.06 -4.16 7.89
CA VAL A 18 -14.66 -3.82 6.61
C VAL A 18 -13.74 -2.89 5.82
N ARG A 19 -13.24 -1.80 6.42
CA ARG A 19 -12.27 -0.90 5.75
C ARG A 19 -10.99 -1.59 5.33
N LEU A 20 -10.42 -2.46 6.18
CA LEU A 20 -9.23 -3.24 5.84
C LEU A 20 -9.49 -4.16 4.63
N LYS A 21 -10.69 -4.74 4.52
CA LYS A 21 -11.09 -5.57 3.39
C LYS A 21 -11.23 -4.76 2.11
N GLU A 22 -11.79 -3.55 2.19
CA GLU A 22 -11.92 -2.64 1.04
C GLU A 22 -10.56 -2.16 0.52
N ILE A 23 -9.66 -1.76 1.43
CA ILE A 23 -8.29 -1.38 1.07
C ILE A 23 -7.55 -2.56 0.42
N ASN A 24 -7.66 -3.76 1.01
CA ASN A 24 -7.05 -4.96 0.42
C ASN A 24 -7.61 -5.25 -0.97
N THR A 25 -8.93 -5.21 -1.14
CA THR A 25 -9.59 -5.43 -2.44
C THR A 25 -9.13 -4.41 -3.47
N ALA A 26 -9.06 -3.14 -3.09
CA ALA A 26 -8.57 -2.09 -3.96
C ALA A 26 -7.11 -2.32 -4.38
N LEU A 27 -6.25 -2.75 -3.46
CA LEU A 27 -4.85 -3.13 -3.74
C LEU A 27 -4.73 -4.38 -4.63
N TYR A 28 -5.64 -5.36 -4.53
CA TYR A 28 -5.67 -6.51 -5.44
C TYR A 28 -6.08 -6.12 -6.87
N GLY A 29 -6.87 -5.07 -7.03
CA GLY A 29 -7.25 -4.54 -8.34
C GLY A 29 -6.15 -3.74 -9.05
N LEU A 30 -5.03 -3.43 -8.39
CA LEU A 30 -3.91 -2.73 -9.02
C LEU A 30 -3.02 -3.70 -9.80
N PRO A 31 -2.69 -3.38 -11.07
CA PRO A 31 -1.61 -4.05 -11.79
C PRO A 31 -0.33 -4.10 -10.96
N ALA A 32 0.39 -5.23 -11.03
CA ALA A 32 1.55 -5.53 -10.18
C ALA A 32 2.60 -4.40 -10.20
N ILE A 33 2.83 -3.80 -11.38
CA ILE A 33 3.77 -2.69 -11.56
C ILE A 33 3.42 -1.43 -10.75
N PHE A 34 2.13 -1.13 -10.60
CA PHE A 34 1.64 0.02 -9.85
C PHE A 34 1.60 -0.31 -8.35
N LYS A 35 1.18 -1.53 -8.03
CA LYS A 35 1.13 -2.04 -6.66
C LYS A 35 2.51 -2.01 -6.00
N GLN A 36 3.54 -2.52 -6.68
CA GLN A 36 4.89 -2.61 -6.12
C GLN A 36 5.48 -1.23 -5.81
N ALA A 37 5.40 -0.30 -6.77
CA ALA A 37 5.88 1.07 -6.56
C ALA A 37 5.10 1.79 -5.46
N CYS A 38 3.77 1.59 -5.40
CA CYS A 38 2.93 2.21 -4.37
C CYS A 38 3.20 1.64 -2.97
N LEU A 39 3.41 0.32 -2.84
CA LEU A 39 3.71 -0.31 -1.56
C LEU A 39 5.03 0.20 -0.98
N LEU A 40 6.09 0.24 -1.79
CA LEU A 40 7.38 0.78 -1.35
C LEU A 40 7.25 2.25 -0.92
N TYR A 41 6.50 3.05 -1.68
CA TYR A 41 6.23 4.43 -1.29
C TYR A 41 5.49 4.55 0.05
N LEU A 42 4.48 3.72 0.29
CA LEU A 42 3.74 3.67 1.56
C LEU A 42 4.60 3.19 2.74
N GLN A 43 5.62 2.36 2.47
CA GLN A 43 6.61 1.94 3.46
C GLN A 43 7.63 3.04 3.80
N GLY A 44 7.59 4.19 3.11
CA GLY A 44 8.44 5.35 3.39
C GLY A 44 9.67 5.47 2.49
N TYR A 45 9.83 4.61 1.49
CA TYR A 45 10.91 4.74 0.51
C TYR A 45 10.73 6.00 -0.34
N LYS A 46 11.83 6.69 -0.63
CA LYS A 46 11.85 7.85 -1.52
C LYS A 46 11.72 7.40 -2.97
N TYR A 47 11.20 8.27 -3.83
CA TYR A 47 11.05 7.98 -5.26
C TYR A 47 12.34 7.48 -5.94
N GLN A 48 13.50 8.03 -5.54
CA GLN A 48 14.80 7.61 -6.06
C GLN A 48 15.14 6.18 -5.61
N GLU A 49 14.98 5.86 -4.33
CA GLU A 49 15.24 4.52 -3.79
C GLU A 49 14.34 3.45 -4.44
N ILE A 50 13.10 3.81 -4.77
CA ILE A 50 12.16 2.94 -5.48
C ILE A 50 12.60 2.76 -6.94
N ALA A 51 13.07 3.82 -7.61
CA ALA A 51 13.58 3.77 -8.98
C ALA A 51 14.79 2.84 -9.07
N ASP A 52 15.74 2.99 -8.15
CA ASP A 52 16.91 2.12 -8.04
C ASP A 52 16.52 0.67 -7.69
N ALA A 53 15.60 0.46 -6.75
CA ALA A 53 15.15 -0.88 -6.35
C ALA A 53 14.40 -1.64 -7.46
N LEU A 54 13.68 -0.93 -8.32
CA LEU A 54 12.90 -1.52 -9.43
C LEU A 54 13.64 -1.49 -10.77
N GLY A 55 14.80 -0.83 -10.84
CA GLY A 55 15.57 -0.67 -12.09
C GLY A 55 14.83 0.16 -13.14
N GLU A 56 14.02 1.14 -12.70
CA GLU A 56 13.17 1.93 -13.60
C GLU A 56 13.39 3.44 -13.46
N PRO A 57 13.13 4.23 -14.52
CA PRO A 57 13.30 5.67 -14.45
C PRO A 57 12.46 6.34 -13.36
N LEU A 58 13.02 7.35 -12.69
CA LEU A 58 12.33 8.14 -11.66
C LEU A 58 10.97 8.71 -12.15
N GLY A 59 10.91 9.13 -13.41
CA GLY A 59 9.66 9.60 -14.04
C GLY A 59 8.58 8.52 -14.11
N THR A 60 8.99 7.27 -14.38
CA THR A 60 8.10 6.10 -14.39
C THR A 60 7.59 5.77 -13.00
N ILE A 61 8.45 5.84 -11.97
CA ILE A 61 8.03 5.61 -10.58
C ILE A 61 6.99 6.66 -10.15
N LYS A 62 7.23 7.94 -10.44
CA LYS A 62 6.28 9.02 -10.15
C LYS A 62 4.93 8.78 -10.81
N SER A 63 4.92 8.42 -12.10
CA SER A 63 3.67 8.16 -12.81
C SER A 63 2.95 6.93 -12.27
N ARG A 64 3.68 5.84 -11.95
CA ARG A 64 3.11 4.62 -11.35
C ARG A 64 2.44 4.88 -10.01
N ILE A 65 3.08 5.63 -9.11
CA ILE A 65 2.51 5.98 -7.81
C ILE A 65 1.30 6.89 -7.98
N HIS A 66 1.36 7.85 -8.91
CA HIS A 66 0.23 8.72 -9.21
C HIS A 66 -0.99 7.92 -9.72
N PHE A 67 -0.79 7.02 -10.68
CA PHE A 67 -1.86 6.15 -11.19
C PHE A 67 -2.39 5.20 -10.13
N ALA A 68 -1.51 4.58 -9.33
CA ALA A 68 -1.91 3.73 -8.20
C ALA A 68 -2.87 4.47 -7.25
N ARG A 69 -2.52 5.70 -6.84
CA ARG A 69 -3.37 6.53 -5.96
C ARG A 69 -4.72 6.85 -6.60
N LYS A 70 -4.74 7.20 -7.89
CA LYS A 70 -5.98 7.49 -8.62
C LYS A 70 -6.88 6.26 -8.74
N MET A 71 -6.30 5.07 -8.95
CA MET A 71 -7.04 3.81 -9.00
C MET A 71 -7.60 3.42 -7.64
N LEU A 72 -6.83 3.60 -6.57
CA LEU A 72 -7.28 3.36 -5.20
C LEU A 72 -8.42 4.31 -4.82
N GLN A 73 -8.30 5.60 -5.14
CA GLN A 73 -9.35 6.59 -4.90
C GLN A 73 -10.65 6.19 -5.61
N LYS A 74 -10.58 5.81 -6.90
CA LYS A 74 -11.76 5.38 -7.66
C LYS A 74 -12.44 4.12 -7.07
N GLN A 75 -11.68 3.25 -6.40
CA GLN A 75 -12.21 2.04 -5.79
C GLN A 75 -12.80 2.26 -4.39
N LEU A 76 -12.32 3.28 -3.66
CA LEU A 76 -12.80 3.61 -2.31
C LEU A 76 -13.93 4.67 -2.31
N ASP A 77 -14.07 5.46 -3.37
CA ASP A 77 -15.10 6.49 -3.52
C ASP A 77 -16.46 5.95 -4.02
N ARG A 78 -16.66 4.62 -3.98
CA ARG A 78 -17.86 3.93 -4.46
C ARG A 78 -18.72 3.47 -3.30
#